data_AF-A0A497L6L2-F1
#
_entry.id   AF-A0A497L6L2-F1
#
_cell.length_a   1.000
_cell.length_b   1.000
_cell.length_c   1.000
_cell.angle_alpha   90.00
_cell.angle_beta   90.00
_cell.angle_gamma   90.00
#
_symmetry.space_group_name_H-M   'P 1'
#
loop_
_entity.id
_entity.type
_entity.pdbx_description
1 polymer ?
#
loop_
_entity_poly.entity_id
_entity_poly.type
_entity_poly.pdbx_seq_one_letter_code
_entity_poly.pdbx_strand_id
1 'polypeptide(L)'
;FSALLAFTFIALLYEEVRSSRGERWYLAVLPPALFVFLYMFLGRTPIWFPYLLDLYGVVFAVMITIYLGSLFTWRTSLIFVALLTVLDIILVLFTGTMVSAARHVSSLMLPVLISVPTVPRIMTQWGVLFMSLGLGDFFFAGLIAIQSFKRFGKNFAVLSIFAMSVSFFIFETLILNLGFRAFPGTLMIICGWLPLVFLKKYIR
;
A
#
# COMPACT_ATOMS: atom_id res chain seq x y z
N PHE A 1 -7.30 -5.41 -5.78
CA PHE A 1 -7.53 -6.56 -4.88
C PHE A 1 -6.31 -7.51 -4.72
N SER A 2 -5.91 -8.28 -5.74
CA SER A 2 -4.89 -9.34 -5.62
C SER A 2 -3.49 -8.83 -5.23
N ALA A 3 -3.08 -7.67 -5.73
CA ALA A 3 -1.77 -7.09 -5.42
C ALA A 3 -1.63 -6.66 -3.96
N LEU A 4 -2.67 -6.04 -3.37
CA LEU A 4 -2.66 -5.60 -1.98
C LEU A 4 -2.69 -6.78 -1.00
N LEU A 5 -3.45 -7.83 -1.34
CA LEU A 5 -3.49 -9.07 -0.59
C LEU A 5 -2.15 -9.82 -0.64
N ALA A 6 -1.56 -9.96 -1.83
CA ALA A 6 -0.25 -10.58 -1.99
C ALA A 6 0.84 -9.78 -1.24
N PHE A 7 0.84 -8.46 -1.35
CA PHE A 7 1.77 -7.56 -0.66
C PHE A 7 1.72 -7.73 0.86
N THR A 8 0.52 -7.62 1.43
CA THR A 8 0.31 -7.70 2.89
C THR A 8 0.66 -9.08 3.43
N PHE A 9 0.37 -10.14 2.68
CA PHE A 9 0.71 -11.51 3.04
C PHE A 9 2.22 -11.76 3.01
N ILE A 10 2.93 -11.26 1.99
CA ILE A 10 4.39 -11.34 1.89
C ILE A 10 5.06 -10.57 3.03
N ALA A 11 4.59 -9.36 3.34
CA ALA A 11 5.12 -8.57 4.45
C ALA A 11 4.95 -9.28 5.80
N LEU A 12 3.81 -9.94 6.02
CA LEU A 12 3.52 -10.70 7.23
C LEU A 12 4.41 -11.95 7.38
N LEU A 13 4.59 -12.72 6.29
CA LEU A 13 5.49 -13.88 6.29
C LEU A 13 6.95 -13.48 6.54
N TYR A 14 7.37 -12.35 5.98
CA TYR A 14 8.73 -11.86 6.16
C TYR A 14 9.01 -11.46 7.62
N GLU A 15 8.05 -10.84 8.30
CA GLU A 15 8.18 -10.48 9.72
C GLU A 15 8.25 -11.74 10.62
N GLU A 16 7.47 -12.78 10.30
CA GLU A 16 7.49 -14.07 11.01
C GLU A 16 8.86 -14.76 10.89
N VAL A 17 9.49 -14.71 9.71
CA VAL A 17 10.84 -15.26 9.47
C VAL A 17 11.93 -14.37 10.07
N ARG A 18 11.77 -13.05 10.04
CA ARG A 18 12.77 -12.09 10.56
C ARG A 18 13.01 -12.22 12.06
N SER A 19 12.01 -12.65 12.83
CA SER A 19 12.16 -12.94 14.26
C SER A 19 13.21 -14.02 14.57
N SER A 20 13.74 -14.74 13.56
CA SER A 20 14.67 -15.86 13.72
C SER A 20 16.13 -15.63 13.26
N ARG A 21 16.46 -14.50 12.59
CA ARG A 21 17.81 -14.27 12.03
C ARG A 21 18.41 -12.91 12.41
N GLY A 22 19.70 -12.92 12.78
CA GLY A 22 20.48 -11.75 13.17
C GLY A 22 20.74 -10.72 12.05
N GLU A 23 21.02 -9.48 12.45
CA GLU A 23 21.05 -8.30 11.58
C GLU A 23 22.27 -8.22 10.65
N ARG A 24 22.04 -7.91 9.37
CA ARG A 24 23.08 -7.61 8.37
C ARG A 24 22.79 -6.27 7.70
N TRP A 25 23.17 -5.19 8.37
CA TRP A 25 22.92 -3.79 7.98
C TRP A 25 23.39 -3.43 6.55
N TYR A 26 24.46 -4.07 6.08
CA TYR A 26 25.00 -3.86 4.72
C TYR A 26 24.04 -4.27 3.59
N LEU A 27 23.13 -5.22 3.85
CA LEU A 27 22.13 -5.65 2.86
C LEU A 27 21.02 -4.61 2.66
N ALA A 28 20.85 -3.65 3.58
CA ALA A 28 19.82 -2.63 3.48
C ALA A 28 20.13 -1.54 2.44
N VAL A 29 21.41 -1.35 2.10
CA VAL A 29 21.86 -0.37 1.08
C VAL A 29 21.69 -0.90 -0.35
N LEU A 30 21.59 -2.23 -0.50
CA LEU A 30 21.58 -2.90 -1.79
C LEU A 30 20.32 -2.58 -2.63
N PRO A 31 19.09 -2.59 -2.09
CA PRO A 31 17.90 -2.25 -2.88
C PRO A 31 17.90 -0.80 -3.42
N PRO A 32 18.22 0.25 -2.61
CA PRO A 32 18.36 1.61 -3.11
C PRO A 32 19.46 1.79 -4.16
N ALA A 33 20.65 1.20 -3.95
CA ALA A 33 21.76 1.31 -4.90
C ALA A 33 21.43 0.63 -6.24
N LEU A 34 20.83 -0.56 -6.18
CA LEU A 34 20.37 -1.30 -7.36
C LEU A 34 19.25 -0.55 -8.09
N PHE A 35 18.34 0.13 -7.37
CA PHE A 35 17.34 1.01 -7.98
C PHE A 35 17.97 2.16 -8.76
N VAL A 36 18.90 2.91 -8.16
CA VAL A 36 19.56 4.05 -8.83
C VAL A 36 20.32 3.58 -10.07
N PHE A 37 21.02 2.46 -9.97
CA PHE A 37 21.72 1.85 -11.10
C PHE A 37 20.73 1.49 -12.22
N LEU A 38 19.70 0.69 -11.95
CA LEU A 38 18.74 0.28 -12.97
C LEU A 38 17.93 1.46 -13.54
N TYR A 39 17.63 2.48 -12.74
CA TYR A 39 16.98 3.70 -13.22
C TYR A 39 17.86 4.46 -14.22
N MET A 40 19.15 4.57 -13.96
CA MET A 40 20.08 5.28 -14.85
C MET A 40 20.22 4.58 -16.21
N PHE A 41 20.26 3.24 -16.23
CA PHE A 41 20.48 2.47 -17.46
C PHE A 41 19.19 2.06 -18.18
N LEU A 42 18.15 1.66 -17.45
CA LEU A 42 16.89 1.14 -18.00
C LEU A 42 15.72 2.11 -17.89
N GLY A 43 15.85 3.25 -17.19
CA GLY A 43 14.73 4.17 -16.93
C GLY A 43 14.00 4.69 -18.16
N ARG A 44 14.66 4.71 -19.33
CA ARG A 44 14.07 5.14 -20.62
C ARG A 44 13.54 3.98 -21.49
N THR A 45 13.66 2.74 -21.03
CA THR A 45 13.25 1.54 -21.78
C THR A 45 11.81 1.15 -21.44
N PRO A 46 11.09 0.48 -22.37
CA PRO A 46 9.72 -0.01 -22.11
C PRO A 46 9.65 -1.12 -21.05
N ILE A 47 10.81 -1.62 -20.60
CA ILE A 47 10.91 -2.60 -19.50
C ILE A 47 10.73 -1.89 -18.14
N TRP A 48 11.04 -0.59 -18.06
CA TRP A 48 10.95 0.19 -16.83
C TRP A 48 9.52 0.35 -16.32
N PHE A 49 8.59 0.73 -17.20
CA PHE A 49 7.17 0.89 -16.88
C PHE A 49 6.32 -0.06 -17.74
N PRO A 50 5.38 -0.83 -17.14
CA PRO A 50 4.98 -0.82 -15.72
C PRO A 50 5.82 -1.74 -14.80
N TYR A 51 6.55 -2.70 -15.37
CA TYR A 51 7.04 -3.87 -14.62
C TYR A 51 8.11 -3.57 -13.56
N LEU A 52 9.25 -2.98 -13.94
CA LEU A 52 10.33 -2.71 -12.98
C LEU A 52 9.90 -1.67 -11.94
N LEU A 53 9.18 -0.64 -12.38
CA LEU A 53 8.70 0.43 -11.50
C LEU A 53 7.74 -0.11 -10.44
N ASP A 54 6.78 -0.96 -10.82
CA ASP A 54 5.87 -1.61 -9.86
C ASP A 54 6.62 -2.58 -8.94
N LEU A 55 7.59 -3.34 -9.45
CA LEU A 55 8.42 -4.24 -8.64
C LEU A 55 9.18 -3.46 -7.56
N TYR A 56 9.84 -2.36 -7.92
CA TYR A 56 10.52 -1.51 -6.94
C TYR A 56 9.55 -0.83 -5.99
N GLY A 57 8.39 -0.40 -6.48
CA GLY A 57 7.32 0.12 -5.63
C GLY A 57 6.93 -0.88 -4.54
N VAL A 58 6.69 -2.14 -4.92
CA VAL A 58 6.39 -3.23 -3.98
C VAL A 58 7.53 -3.43 -2.98
N VAL A 59 8.79 -3.51 -3.45
CA VAL A 59 9.96 -3.68 -2.58
C VAL A 59 10.07 -2.53 -1.56
N PHE A 60 9.94 -1.28 -2.01
CA PHE A 60 9.98 -0.11 -1.14
C PHE A 60 8.85 -0.12 -0.13
N ALA A 61 7.63 -0.42 -0.56
CA ALA A 61 6.49 -0.53 0.33
C ALA A 61 6.70 -1.63 1.38
N VAL A 62 7.25 -2.80 1.03
CA VAL A 62 7.52 -3.88 2.00
C VAL A 62 8.56 -3.40 3.01
N MET A 63 9.65 -2.80 2.54
CA MET A 63 10.76 -2.38 3.37
C MET A 63 10.35 -1.29 4.38
N ILE A 64 9.63 -0.26 3.93
CA ILE A 64 9.17 0.82 4.82
C ILE A 64 8.12 0.33 5.81
N THR A 65 7.26 -0.60 5.40
CA THR A 65 6.22 -1.19 6.26
C THR A 65 6.84 -1.97 7.40
N ILE A 66 7.81 -2.84 7.12
CA ILE A 66 8.52 -3.60 8.15
C ILE A 66 9.31 -2.66 9.07
N TYR A 67 10.02 -1.70 8.48
CA TYR A 67 10.82 -0.73 9.23
C TYR A 67 9.96 0.05 10.24
N LEU A 68 8.89 0.70 9.77
CA LEU A 68 7.98 1.45 10.65
C LEU A 68 7.15 0.54 11.56
N GLY A 69 6.78 -0.65 11.10
CA GLY A 69 6.10 -1.65 11.91
C GLY A 69 6.95 -2.11 13.11
N SER A 70 8.28 -2.12 12.98
CA SER A 70 9.21 -2.43 14.06
C SER A 70 9.43 -1.24 15.02
N LEU A 71 9.44 -0.01 14.50
CA LEU A 71 9.68 1.20 15.29
C LEU A 71 8.45 1.68 16.05
N PHE A 72 7.26 1.52 15.48
CA PHE A 72 6.04 2.06 16.06
C PHE A 72 5.44 1.08 17.06
N THR A 73 4.96 1.62 18.17
CA THR A 73 4.06 0.93 19.08
C THR A 73 2.61 1.03 18.58
N TRP A 74 1.72 0.22 19.17
CA TRP A 74 0.29 0.26 18.86
C TRP A 74 -0.32 1.68 19.01
N ARG A 75 0.04 2.41 20.08
CA ARG A 75 -0.50 3.75 20.34
C ARG A 75 -0.03 4.76 19.30
N THR A 76 1.26 4.74 18.97
CA THR A 76 1.85 5.63 17.95
C THR A 76 1.32 5.31 16.56
N SER A 77 1.08 4.02 16.27
CA SER A 77 0.48 3.59 15.01
C SER A 77 -0.93 4.13 14.84
N LEU A 78 -1.77 4.09 15.89
CA LEU A 78 -3.13 4.65 15.82
C LEU A 78 -3.14 6.14 15.53
N ILE A 79 -2.29 6.92 16.20
CA ILE A 79 -2.17 8.37 15.99
C ILE A 79 -1.71 8.65 14.56
N PHE A 80 -0.68 7.93 14.12
CA PHE A 80 -0.14 8.07 12.77
C PHE A 80 -1.17 7.73 11.69
N VAL A 81 -1.89 6.62 11.86
CA VAL A 81 -2.97 6.18 10.98
C VAL A 81 -4.07 7.23 10.90
N ALA A 82 -4.56 7.72 12.05
CA ALA A 82 -5.58 8.75 12.09
C ALA A 82 -5.12 10.03 11.37
N LEU A 83 -3.92 10.52 11.67
CA LEU A 83 -3.37 11.74 11.06
C LEU A 83 -3.22 11.59 9.55
N LEU A 84 -2.70 10.45 9.08
CA LEU A 84 -2.50 10.18 7.66
C LEU A 84 -3.84 10.11 6.92
N THR A 85 -4.89 9.55 7.54
CA THR A 85 -6.22 9.53 6.92
C THR A 85 -6.88 10.89 6.81
N VAL A 86 -6.70 11.75 7.82
CA VAL A 86 -7.16 13.14 7.75
C VAL A 86 -6.43 13.88 6.63
N LEU A 87 -5.11 13.70 6.53
CA LEU A 87 -4.32 14.29 5.46
C LEU A 87 -4.80 13.80 4.09
N ASP A 88 -5.02 12.50 3.91
CA ASP A 88 -5.47 11.89 2.67
C ASP A 88 -6.84 12.43 2.23
N ILE A 89 -7.80 12.54 3.17
CA ILE A 89 -9.11 13.17 2.93
C ILE A 89 -8.95 14.61 2.41
N ILE A 90 -8.13 15.43 3.08
CA ILE A 90 -7.92 16.83 2.71
C ILE A 90 -7.22 16.93 1.35
N LEU A 91 -6.20 16.12 1.10
CA LEU A 91 -5.41 16.17 -0.13
C LEU A 91 -6.16 15.65 -1.35
N VAL A 92 -7.04 14.66 -1.17
CA VAL A 92 -7.78 14.03 -2.26
C VAL A 92 -9.14 14.70 -2.49
N LEU A 93 -9.95 14.90 -1.45
CA LEU A 93 -11.33 15.41 -1.59
C LEU A 93 -11.43 16.93 -1.60
N PHE A 94 -10.57 17.64 -0.84
CA PHE A 94 -10.68 19.10 -0.72
C PHE A 94 -9.77 19.84 -1.68
N THR A 95 -8.47 19.51 -1.71
CA THR A 95 -7.50 20.25 -2.52
C THR A 95 -7.27 19.64 -3.90
N GLY A 96 -7.50 18.35 -4.08
CA GLY A 96 -7.19 17.63 -5.33
C GLY A 96 -5.71 17.67 -5.73
N THR A 97 -4.84 18.20 -4.87
CA THR A 97 -3.41 18.43 -5.14
C THR A 97 -2.65 17.12 -5.28
N MET A 98 -3.15 16.04 -4.65
CA MET A 98 -2.59 14.70 -4.79
C MET A 98 -2.62 14.20 -6.23
N VAL A 99 -3.65 14.54 -7.01
CA VAL A 99 -3.75 14.15 -8.44
C VAL A 99 -2.69 14.88 -9.27
N SER A 100 -2.41 16.15 -8.96
CA SER A 100 -1.38 16.93 -9.64
C SER A 100 0.04 16.43 -9.28
N ALA A 101 0.28 16.18 -8.00
CA ALA A 101 1.55 15.61 -7.53
C ALA A 101 1.80 14.21 -8.11
N ALA A 102 0.79 13.35 -8.14
CA ALA A 102 0.88 12.02 -8.76
C ALA A 102 1.21 12.09 -10.25
N ARG A 103 0.67 13.06 -11.01
CA ARG A 103 1.03 13.28 -12.42
C ARG A 103 2.47 13.73 -12.60
N HIS A 104 2.95 14.65 -11.78
CA HIS A 104 4.35 15.07 -11.85
C HIS A 104 5.30 13.92 -11.49
N VAL A 105 5.04 13.21 -10.40
CA VAL A 105 5.91 12.13 -9.92
C VAL A 105 5.86 10.90 -10.84
N SER A 106 4.71 10.59 -11.44
CA SER A 106 4.60 9.53 -12.47
C SER A 106 5.30 9.94 -13.78
N SER A 107 5.28 11.22 -14.16
CA SER A 107 6.06 11.72 -15.31
C SER A 107 7.57 11.59 -15.10
N LEU A 108 8.01 11.64 -13.83
CA LEU A 108 9.39 11.40 -13.40
C LEU A 108 9.74 9.91 -13.29
N MET A 109 8.79 9.00 -13.57
CA MET A 109 8.97 7.54 -13.50
C MET A 109 9.55 7.06 -12.16
N LEU A 110 9.12 7.69 -11.06
CA LEU A 110 9.51 7.31 -9.71
C LEU A 110 8.57 6.24 -9.12
N PRO A 111 9.09 5.30 -8.32
CA PRO A 111 8.30 4.28 -7.65
C PRO A 111 7.56 4.90 -6.47
N VAL A 112 6.49 5.63 -6.74
CA VAL A 112 5.60 6.24 -5.74
C VAL A 112 4.16 5.74 -5.91
N LEU A 113 3.89 5.11 -7.05
CA LEU A 113 2.62 4.52 -7.42
C LEU A 113 2.85 3.09 -7.92
N ILE A 114 1.90 2.19 -7.67
CA ILE A 114 1.84 0.86 -8.28
C ILE A 114 0.64 0.84 -9.24
N SER A 115 0.89 0.52 -10.51
CA SER A 115 -0.13 0.57 -11.56
C SER A 115 -0.56 -0.84 -11.98
N VAL A 116 -1.67 -1.31 -11.40
CA VAL A 116 -2.23 -2.63 -11.71
C VAL A 116 -3.38 -2.51 -12.70
N PRO A 117 -3.57 -3.49 -13.61
CA PRO A 117 -4.74 -3.50 -14.48
C PRO A 117 -6.01 -3.64 -13.63
N THR A 118 -7.05 -2.89 -14.02
CA THR A 118 -8.38 -2.97 -13.41
C THR A 118 -8.97 -4.37 -13.54
N VAL A 119 -9.79 -4.78 -12.56
CA VAL A 119 -10.56 -6.03 -12.60
C VAL A 119 -12.05 -5.68 -12.51
N PRO A 120 -12.87 -5.97 -13.54
CA PRO A 120 -12.54 -6.58 -14.84
C PRO A 120 -11.65 -5.69 -15.71
N ARG A 121 -10.85 -6.29 -16.60
CA ARG A 121 -9.95 -5.53 -17.49
C ARG A 121 -10.77 -4.69 -18.45
N ILE A 122 -10.74 -3.37 -18.30
CA ILE A 122 -11.39 -2.45 -19.22
C ILE A 122 -10.40 -2.09 -20.33
N MET A 123 -10.67 -2.58 -21.54
CA MET A 123 -9.95 -2.22 -22.76
C MET A 123 -10.64 -1.00 -23.38
N THR A 124 -9.96 0.13 -23.43
CA THR A 124 -10.42 1.32 -24.15
C THR A 124 -9.71 1.43 -25.50
N GLN A 125 -10.18 2.31 -26.39
CA GLN A 125 -9.52 2.59 -27.68
C GLN A 125 -8.07 3.10 -27.52
N TRP A 126 -7.68 3.53 -26.32
CA TRP A 126 -6.36 4.06 -25.97
C TRP A 126 -5.49 3.07 -25.19
N GLY A 127 -5.96 1.83 -24.98
CA GLY A 127 -5.25 0.77 -24.24
C GLY A 127 -5.99 0.28 -22.99
N VAL A 128 -5.29 -0.53 -22.19
CA VAL A 128 -5.80 -1.09 -20.93
C VAL A 128 -5.89 0.02 -19.88
N LEU A 129 -7.04 0.14 -19.21
CA LEU A 129 -7.20 1.07 -18.09
C LEU A 129 -6.43 0.54 -16.87
N PHE A 130 -5.33 1.22 -16.52
CA PHE A 130 -4.56 0.94 -15.32
C PHE A 130 -5.12 1.74 -14.14
N MET A 131 -5.27 1.05 -13.01
CA MET A 131 -5.55 1.69 -11.74
C MET A 131 -4.22 1.86 -10.99
N SER A 132 -3.92 3.11 -10.65
CA SER A 132 -2.70 3.46 -9.94
C SER A 132 -3.04 3.67 -8.47
N LEU A 133 -2.42 2.89 -7.58
CA LEU A 133 -2.49 3.08 -6.14
C LEU A 133 -1.22 3.76 -5.64
N GLY A 134 -1.34 4.62 -4.63
CA GLY A 134 -0.19 5.17 -3.95
C GLY A 134 0.54 4.10 -3.13
N LEU A 135 1.88 4.13 -3.11
CA LEU A 135 2.65 3.30 -2.18
C LEU A 135 2.27 3.54 -0.72
N GLY A 136 1.83 4.76 -0.41
CA GLY A 136 1.31 5.13 0.91
C GLY A 136 0.16 4.21 1.36
N ASP A 137 -0.73 3.80 0.46
CA ASP A 137 -1.87 2.95 0.78
C ASP A 137 -1.44 1.51 1.14
N PHE A 138 -0.46 0.96 0.42
CA PHE A 138 0.13 -0.34 0.73
C PHE A 138 0.84 -0.31 2.08
N PHE A 139 1.66 0.72 2.29
CA PHE A 139 2.33 0.95 3.55
C PHE A 139 1.35 1.07 4.71
N PHE A 140 0.29 1.85 4.53
CA PHE A 140 -0.73 2.08 5.53
C PHE A 140 -1.46 0.78 5.92
N ALA A 141 -1.92 0.00 4.93
CA ALA A 141 -2.54 -1.31 5.17
C ALA A 141 -1.58 -2.28 5.87
N GLY A 142 -0.33 -2.35 5.41
CA GLY A 142 0.69 -3.21 5.97
C GLY A 142 1.04 -2.86 7.43
N LEU A 143 1.16 -1.57 7.74
CA LEU A 143 1.45 -1.10 9.10
C LEU A 143 0.32 -1.51 10.05
N ILE A 144 -0.94 -1.30 9.66
CA ILE A 144 -2.08 -1.69 10.47
C ILE A 144 -2.14 -3.22 10.65
N ALA A 145 -1.82 -4.00 9.61
CA ALA A 145 -1.77 -5.46 9.69
C ALA A 145 -0.70 -5.94 10.68
N ILE A 146 0.52 -5.41 10.62
CA ILE A 146 1.61 -5.75 11.56
C ILE A 146 1.23 -5.36 12.99
N GLN A 147 0.64 -4.19 13.18
CA GLN A 147 0.25 -3.71 14.51
C GLN A 147 -0.92 -4.54 15.08
N SER A 148 -1.84 -4.96 14.22
CA SER A 148 -2.92 -5.88 14.56
C SER A 148 -2.40 -7.27 14.93
N PHE A 149 -1.36 -7.74 14.23
CA PHE A 149 -0.65 -8.98 14.56
C PHE A 149 -0.01 -8.90 15.95
N LYS A 150 0.76 -7.84 16.22
CA LYS A 150 1.42 -7.63 17.52
C LYS A 150 0.43 -7.50 18.68
N ARG A 151 -0.77 -6.93 18.45
CA ARG A 151 -1.76 -6.67 19.52
C ARG A 151 -2.75 -7.80 19.74
N PHE A 152 -3.24 -8.44 18.68
CA PHE A 152 -4.36 -9.38 18.71
C PHE A 152 -4.03 -10.78 18.17
N GLY A 153 -2.80 -10.99 17.70
CA GLY A 153 -2.31 -12.28 17.21
C GLY A 153 -2.61 -12.55 15.72
N LYS A 154 -2.11 -13.69 15.24
CA LYS A 154 -2.12 -14.09 13.82
C LYS A 154 -3.50 -14.11 13.18
N ASN A 155 -4.46 -14.77 13.83
CA ASN A 155 -5.81 -14.95 13.27
C ASN A 155 -6.53 -13.61 13.03
N PHE A 156 -6.35 -12.64 13.94
CA PHE A 156 -6.96 -11.32 13.80
C PHE A 156 -6.27 -10.48 12.72
N ALA A 157 -4.95 -10.61 12.58
CA ALA A 157 -4.22 -9.93 11.50
C ALA A 157 -4.65 -10.42 10.12
N VAL A 158 -4.79 -11.73 9.93
CA VAL A 158 -5.28 -12.32 8.67
C VAL A 158 -6.70 -11.86 8.37
N LEU A 159 -7.59 -11.87 9.37
CA LEU A 159 -8.96 -11.37 9.22
C LEU A 159 -8.98 -9.87 8.87
N SER A 160 -8.09 -9.08 9.47
CA SER A 160 -7.94 -7.65 9.18
C SER A 160 -7.50 -7.41 7.74
N ILE A 161 -6.49 -8.14 7.25
CA ILE A 161 -6.04 -8.07 5.86
C ILE A 161 -7.18 -8.41 4.90
N PHE A 162 -7.94 -9.46 5.21
CA PHE A 162 -9.09 -9.87 4.40
C PHE A 162 -10.15 -8.78 4.35
N ALA A 163 -10.56 -8.23 5.50
CA ALA A 163 -11.58 -7.19 5.55
C ALA A 163 -11.15 -5.87 4.89
N MET A 164 -9.90 -5.45 5.07
CA MET A 164 -9.34 -4.30 4.33
C MET A 164 -9.41 -4.54 2.83
N SER A 165 -9.03 -5.74 2.36
CA SER A 165 -9.04 -6.09 0.94
C SER A 165 -10.45 -6.12 0.36
N VAL A 166 -11.42 -6.66 1.11
CA VAL A 166 -12.84 -6.67 0.72
C VAL A 166 -13.40 -5.25 0.66
N SER A 167 -13.12 -4.42 1.67
CA SER A 167 -13.57 -3.02 1.67
C SER A 167 -12.98 -2.26 0.48
N PHE A 168 -11.68 -2.43 0.22
CA PHE A 168 -11.03 -1.85 -0.94
C PHE A 168 -11.69 -2.25 -2.25
N PHE A 169 -12.03 -3.54 -2.42
CA PHE A 169 -12.72 -4.05 -3.61
C PHE A 169 -14.12 -3.43 -3.77
N ILE A 170 -14.90 -3.33 -2.69
CA ILE A 170 -16.23 -2.70 -2.75
C ILE A 170 -16.12 -1.24 -3.20
N PHE A 171 -15.23 -0.46 -2.59
CA PHE A 171 -15.04 0.93 -3.00
C PHE A 171 -14.49 1.06 -4.43
N GLU A 172 -13.58 0.18 -4.85
CA GLU A 172 -13.10 0.13 -6.25
C GLU A 172 -14.26 -0.07 -7.23
N THR A 173 -15.17 -1.02 -6.95
CA THR A 173 -16.36 -1.23 -7.79
C THR A 173 -17.33 -0.04 -7.77
N LEU A 174 -17.50 0.64 -6.63
CA LEU A 174 -18.35 1.83 -6.52
C LEU A 174 -17.78 3.00 -7.31
N ILE A 175 -16.47 3.24 -7.22
CA ILE A 175 -15.79 4.33 -7.95
C ILE A 175 -15.94 4.12 -9.45
N LEU A 176 -15.75 2.88 -9.93
CA LEU A 176 -15.89 2.53 -11.35
C LEU A 176 -17.33 2.70 -11.86
N ASN A 177 -18.35 2.44 -11.04
CA ASN A 177 -19.76 2.58 -11.43
C ASN A 177 -20.29 4.01 -11.31
N LEU A 178 -19.81 4.79 -10.32
CA LEU A 178 -20.32 6.14 -10.02
C LEU A 178 -19.54 7.26 -10.73
N GLY A 179 -18.40 6.94 -11.36
CA GLY A 179 -17.62 7.91 -12.15
C GLY A 179 -16.76 8.87 -11.33
N PHE A 180 -16.50 8.57 -10.05
CA PHE A 180 -15.57 9.36 -9.24
C PHE A 180 -14.13 9.24 -9.79
N ARG A 181 -13.43 10.37 -9.90
CA ARG A 181 -12.06 10.41 -10.49
C ARG A 181 -10.95 10.00 -9.51
N ALA A 182 -11.13 10.22 -8.22
CA ALA A 182 -10.17 9.88 -7.17
C ALA A 182 -10.89 9.74 -5.83
N PHE A 183 -10.43 8.82 -4.98
CA PHE A 183 -10.97 8.61 -3.64
C PHE A 183 -9.82 8.31 -2.66
N PRO A 184 -9.89 8.75 -1.40
CA PRO A 184 -8.83 8.52 -0.42
C PRO A 184 -8.65 7.02 -0.14
N GLY A 185 -7.49 6.46 -0.47
CA GLY A 185 -7.20 5.04 -0.33
C GLY A 185 -7.16 4.59 1.14
N THR A 186 -6.69 5.46 2.02
CA THR A 186 -6.62 5.19 3.46
C THR A 186 -7.99 5.02 4.10
N LEU A 187 -8.99 5.73 3.58
CA LEU A 187 -10.37 5.67 4.05
C LEU A 187 -11.00 4.33 3.70
N MET A 188 -10.76 3.84 2.47
CA MET A 188 -11.18 2.50 2.03
C MET A 188 -10.58 1.42 2.96
N ILE A 189 -9.32 1.56 3.36
CA ILE A 189 -8.63 0.60 4.23
C ILE A 189 -9.19 0.66 5.68
N ILE A 190 -9.36 1.86 6.23
CA ILE A 190 -9.93 2.03 7.59
C ILE A 190 -11.33 1.46 7.68
N CYS A 191 -12.18 1.67 6.68
CA CYS A 191 -13.55 1.15 6.67
C CYS A 191 -13.59 -0.38 6.83
N GLY A 192 -12.63 -1.12 6.27
CA GLY A 192 -12.54 -2.57 6.45
C GLY A 192 -12.01 -2.97 7.84
N TRP A 193 -11.04 -2.25 8.37
CA TRP A 193 -10.34 -2.64 9.59
C TRP A 193 -11.03 -2.19 10.89
N LEU A 194 -11.54 -0.97 10.93
CA LEU A 194 -12.07 -0.34 12.13
C LEU A 194 -13.24 -1.13 12.75
N PRO A 195 -14.23 -1.64 11.98
CA PRO A 195 -15.30 -2.48 12.53
C PRO A 195 -14.79 -3.74 13.23
N LEU A 196 -13.76 -4.39 12.69
CA LEU A 196 -13.18 -5.60 13.28
C LEU A 196 -12.52 -5.31 14.64
N VAL A 197 -11.85 -4.17 14.77
CA VAL A 197 -11.23 -3.77 16.04
C VAL A 197 -12.29 -3.49 17.11
N PHE A 198 -13.38 -2.82 16.74
CA PHE A 198 -14.50 -2.58 17.65
C PHE A 198 -15.17 -3.88 18.09
N LEU A 199 -15.45 -4.79 17.16
CA LEU A 199 -16.01 -6.11 17.45
C LEU A 199 -15.11 -6.91 18.40
N LYS A 200 -13.80 -6.92 18.17
CA LYS A 200 -12.84 -7.65 19.01
C LYS A 200 -12.72 -7.08 20.43
N LYS A 201 -12.89 -5.76 20.57
CA LYS A 201 -12.87 -5.08 21.87
C LYS A 201 -14.17 -5.29 22.66
N TYR A 202 -15.28 -5.58 21.98
CA TYR A 202 -16.58 -5.85 22.60
C TYR A 202 -16.74 -7.31 23.05
N ILE A 203 -16.09 -8.26 22.36
CA ILE A 203 -16.15 -9.70 22.64
C ILE A 203 -15.17 -10.13 23.76
N ARG A 204 -14.35 -9.21 24.29
CA ARG A 204 -13.33 -9.47 25.31
C ARG A 204 -13.64 -8.69 26.59
#